data_AF-A0AB39HRC6-F1
#
_entry.id   AF-A0AB39HRC6-F1
#
_cell.length_a   1.000
_cell.length_b   1.000
_cell.length_c   1.000
_cell.angle_alpha   90.00
_cell.angle_beta   90.00
_cell.angle_gamma   90.00
#
_symmetry.space_group_name_H-M   'P 1'
#
loop_
_entity.id
_entity.type
_entity.pdbx_description
1 polymer ?
#
loop_
_entity_poly.entity_id
_entity_poly.type
_entity_poly.pdbx_seq_one_letter_code
_entity_poly.pdbx_strand_id
1 'polypeptide(L)'
;MKKITAILIGMLLFVSACGAGADGREQEETLAPSNTEKENMDSEESEVAENLEEKEEDTTQLPEYSTLTEQVAIEDFQLRIVEDNQGKRVMLIEDDQGQEKYKSIFTKKNNRLKIIEFNKGQIFNEVI
;
A
#
# COMPACT_ATOMS: atom_id res chain seq x y z
N MET A 1 13.31 26.08 -30.91
CA MET A 1 12.43 25.13 -31.64
C MET A 1 13.21 23.85 -31.89
N LYS A 2 12.99 22.81 -31.08
CA LYS A 2 13.63 21.51 -31.25
C LYS A 2 12.53 20.52 -31.63
N LYS A 3 12.61 20.00 -32.86
CA LYS A 3 11.66 19.01 -33.38
C LYS A 3 12.09 17.65 -32.83
N ILE A 4 11.22 16.98 -32.07
CA ILE A 4 11.45 15.65 -31.53
C ILE A 4 10.59 14.68 -32.33
N THR A 5 11.25 13.82 -33.08
CA THR A 5 10.65 12.75 -33.89
C THR A 5 10.36 11.56 -32.98
N ALA A 6 9.08 11.18 -32.85
CA ALA A 6 8.67 9.99 -32.10
C ALA A 6 8.52 8.79 -33.05
N ILE A 7 9.23 7.72 -32.73
CA ILE A 7 9.32 6.44 -33.43
C ILE A 7 8.17 5.54 -32.96
N LEU A 8 7.40 5.00 -33.91
CA LEU A 8 6.34 4.01 -33.70
C LEU A 8 6.96 2.62 -33.44
N ILE A 9 6.80 2.10 -32.23
CA ILE A 9 7.21 0.75 -31.86
C ILE A 9 6.00 -0.19 -31.98
N GLY A 10 6.18 -1.23 -32.81
CA GLY A 10 5.17 -2.21 -33.18
C GLY A 10 4.74 -3.09 -32.01
N MET A 11 3.43 -3.31 -31.96
CA MET A 11 2.72 -4.16 -31.00
C MET A 11 2.84 -5.63 -31.45
N LEU A 12 3.54 -6.45 -30.67
CA LEU A 12 3.58 -7.90 -30.83
C LEU A 12 2.34 -8.53 -30.18
N LEU A 13 1.55 -9.25 -30.97
CA LEU A 13 0.38 -10.02 -30.50
C LEU A 13 0.83 -11.39 -29.99
N PHE A 14 0.55 -11.69 -28.72
CA PHE A 14 0.54 -13.07 -28.21
C PHE A 14 -0.90 -13.59 -28.25
N VAL A 15 -1.15 -14.61 -29.07
CA VAL A 15 -2.38 -15.40 -29.05
C VAL A 15 -2.07 -16.68 -28.27
N SER A 16 -2.60 -16.80 -27.05
CA SER A 16 -2.53 -18.04 -26.27
C SER A 16 -3.55 -19.04 -26.80
N ALA A 17 -3.07 -20.23 -27.14
CA ALA A 17 -3.86 -21.38 -27.56
C ALA A 17 -4.60 -21.99 -26.36
N CYS A 18 -5.92 -22.16 -26.48
CA CYS A 18 -6.74 -22.95 -25.58
C CYS A 18 -6.64 -24.43 -26.01
N GLY A 19 -6.07 -25.27 -25.14
CA GLY A 19 -6.05 -26.72 -25.30
C GLY A 19 -6.96 -27.37 -24.26
N ALA A 20 -8.10 -27.89 -24.72
CA ALA A 20 -9.05 -28.67 -23.94
C ALA A 20 -8.53 -30.10 -23.72
N GLY A 21 -8.65 -30.59 -22.48
CA GLY A 21 -8.44 -31.99 -22.11
C GLY A 21 -9.47 -32.41 -21.08
N ALA A 22 -10.31 -33.37 -21.45
CA ALA A 22 -11.36 -33.99 -20.64
C ALA A 22 -10.81 -35.19 -19.86
N ASP A 23 -11.24 -35.39 -18.61
CA ASP A 23 -11.65 -36.72 -18.12
C ASP A 23 -12.34 -36.60 -16.75
N GLY A 24 -13.34 -37.44 -16.49
CA GLY A 24 -14.12 -37.46 -15.25
C GLY A 24 -13.93 -38.73 -14.40
N ARG A 25 -14.27 -38.68 -13.11
CA ARG A 25 -14.84 -39.80 -12.32
C ARG A 25 -15.20 -39.40 -10.88
N GLU A 26 -16.04 -40.25 -10.27
CA GLU A 26 -17.01 -40.03 -9.19
C GLU A 26 -16.48 -40.23 -7.74
N GLN A 27 -17.16 -39.56 -6.79
CA GLN A 27 -17.49 -39.85 -5.37
C GLN A 27 -16.45 -40.48 -4.39
N GLU A 28 -16.23 -39.87 -3.22
CA GLU A 28 -16.88 -40.20 -1.91
C GLU A 28 -16.26 -39.37 -0.75
N GLU A 29 -17.06 -39.16 0.31
CA GLU A 29 -16.84 -38.35 1.52
C GLU A 29 -15.59 -38.70 2.36
N THR A 30 -14.94 -37.68 2.92
CA THR A 30 -14.47 -37.71 4.32
C THR A 30 -14.43 -36.30 4.93
N LEU A 31 -14.95 -36.21 6.16
CA LEU A 31 -15.14 -35.03 7.00
C LEU A 31 -13.81 -34.42 7.53
N ALA A 32 -13.63 -33.11 7.39
CA ALA A 32 -12.85 -32.27 8.31
C ALA A 32 -13.24 -30.79 8.16
N PRO A 33 -13.58 -30.06 9.24
CA PRO A 33 -13.83 -28.63 9.17
C PRO A 33 -12.50 -27.89 9.06
N SER A 34 -12.13 -27.51 7.83
CA SER A 34 -11.07 -26.53 7.63
C SER A 34 -11.63 -25.16 8.01
N ASN A 35 -11.08 -24.58 9.08
CA ASN A 35 -11.27 -23.18 9.42
C ASN A 35 -10.89 -22.33 8.21
N THR A 36 -11.90 -21.88 7.48
CA THR A 36 -11.78 -20.74 6.58
C THR A 36 -11.70 -19.50 7.46
N GLU A 37 -10.49 -19.13 7.83
CA GLU A 37 -10.22 -17.80 8.33
C GLU A 37 -10.50 -16.82 7.18
N LYS A 38 -11.73 -16.30 7.18
CA LYS A 38 -12.11 -15.12 6.42
C LYS A 38 -11.21 -14.00 6.93
N GLU A 39 -10.09 -13.76 6.26
CA GLU A 39 -9.42 -12.48 6.31
C GLU A 39 -10.44 -11.46 5.78
N ASN A 40 -11.06 -10.76 6.71
CA ASN A 40 -11.89 -9.60 6.43
C ASN A 40 -10.99 -8.57 5.77
N MET A 41 -11.08 -8.49 4.45
CA MET A 41 -10.62 -7.37 3.65
C MET A 41 -11.50 -6.17 4.01
N ASP A 42 -11.11 -5.49 5.09
CA ASP A 42 -11.68 -4.22 5.51
C ASP A 42 -11.20 -3.14 4.53
N SER A 43 -11.88 -3.09 3.39
CA SER A 43 -11.88 -1.93 2.51
C SER A 43 -12.69 -0.82 3.19
N GLU A 44 -12.05 -0.09 4.10
CA GLU A 44 -12.51 1.25 4.46
C GLU A 44 -11.86 2.26 3.50
N GLU A 45 -12.44 2.34 2.32
CA GLU A 45 -12.38 3.54 1.49
C GLU A 45 -13.33 4.55 2.12
N SER A 46 -12.76 5.47 2.91
CA SER A 46 -13.45 6.68 3.33
C SER A 46 -12.59 7.87 2.93
N GLU A 47 -12.92 8.41 1.75
CA GLU A 47 -12.49 9.75 1.35
C GLU A 47 -13.23 10.77 2.22
N VAL A 48 -12.59 11.19 3.30
CA VAL A 48 -12.94 12.43 4.01
C VAL A 48 -11.77 13.38 3.82
N ALA A 49 -11.93 14.24 2.80
CA ALA A 49 -11.10 15.43 2.63
C ALA A 49 -11.40 16.41 3.77
N GLU A 50 -10.72 16.23 4.90
CA GLU A 50 -10.67 17.24 5.95
C GLU A 50 -9.56 18.24 5.65
N ASN A 51 -9.89 19.49 5.94
CA ASN A 51 -9.09 20.69 5.72
C ASN A 51 -7.83 20.63 6.59
N LEU A 52 -6.70 20.22 5.99
CA LEU A 52 -5.41 20.08 6.67
C LEU A 52 -4.75 21.45 6.77
N GLU A 53 -4.86 22.07 7.95
CA GLU A 53 -3.89 23.07 8.36
C GLU A 53 -2.53 22.37 8.50
N GLU A 54 -1.56 22.74 7.66
CA GLU A 54 -0.16 22.32 7.75
C GLU A 54 0.41 22.79 9.09
N LYS A 55 0.26 21.95 10.11
CA LYS A 55 1.04 22.05 11.33
C LYS A 55 2.37 21.38 11.03
N GLU A 56 3.43 22.17 10.87
CA GLU A 56 4.80 21.67 10.85
C GLU A 56 5.15 21.13 12.24
N GLU A 57 4.72 19.90 12.51
CA GLU A 57 5.15 19.12 13.66
C GLU A 57 6.51 18.48 13.35
N ASP A 58 7.43 18.53 14.32
CA ASP A 58 8.72 17.87 14.21
C ASP A 58 8.52 16.35 14.20
N THR A 59 8.45 15.78 12.99
CA THR A 59 8.21 14.36 12.75
C THR A 59 9.35 13.47 13.26
N THR A 60 10.54 14.04 13.52
CA THR A 60 11.72 13.28 13.94
C THR A 60 11.60 12.67 15.34
N GLN A 61 10.67 13.19 16.16
CA GLN A 61 10.41 12.69 17.51
C GLN A 61 9.36 11.58 17.55
N LEU A 62 8.78 11.21 16.41
CA LEU A 62 7.73 10.21 16.35
C LEU A 62 8.32 8.81 16.47
N PRO A 63 7.68 7.89 17.24
CA PRO A 63 8.20 6.54 17.43
C PRO A 63 8.37 5.76 16.12
N GLU A 64 7.52 6.06 15.12
CA GLU A 64 7.59 5.46 13.79
C GLU A 64 8.70 6.02 12.88
N TYR A 65 9.33 7.14 13.23
CA TYR A 65 10.25 7.85 12.33
C TYR A 65 11.45 7.00 11.91
N SER A 66 12.14 6.36 12.86
CA SER A 66 13.31 5.51 12.57
C SER A 66 12.95 4.36 11.63
N THR A 67 11.80 3.73 11.83
CA THR A 67 11.37 2.63 10.96
C THR A 67 10.96 3.12 9.57
N LEU A 68 10.32 4.29 9.47
CA LEU A 68 10.03 4.91 8.17
C LEU A 68 11.32 5.22 7.40
N THR A 69 12.33 5.79 8.05
CA THR A 69 13.68 5.99 7.49
C THR A 69 14.28 4.66 6.98
N GLU A 70 14.27 3.63 7.81
CA GLU A 70 14.88 2.34 7.46
C GLU A 70 14.18 1.64 6.30
N GLN A 71 12.85 1.73 6.23
CA GLN A 71 12.06 0.98 5.24
C GLN A 71 11.91 1.72 3.91
N VAL A 72 11.80 3.05 3.92
CA VAL A 72 11.49 3.83 2.71
C VAL A 72 12.35 5.08 2.51
N ALA A 73 13.40 5.31 3.32
CA ALA A 73 14.32 6.44 3.19
C ALA A 73 13.61 7.80 3.11
N ILE A 74 12.77 8.10 4.12
CA ILE A 74 11.92 9.30 4.15
C ILE A 74 12.68 10.63 4.12
N GLU A 75 14.00 10.64 4.27
CA GLU A 75 14.83 11.85 4.19
C GLU A 75 14.73 12.55 2.83
N ASP A 76 14.43 11.78 1.78
CA ASP A 76 14.28 12.28 0.40
C ASP A 76 12.81 12.63 0.07
N PHE A 77 11.90 12.54 1.05
CA PHE A 77 10.46 12.70 0.85
C PHE A 77 9.86 13.80 1.73
N GLN A 78 8.70 14.30 1.32
CA GLN A 78 7.87 15.16 2.16
C GLN A 78 6.87 14.31 2.93
N LEU A 79 6.74 14.57 4.24
CA LEU A 79 5.78 13.88 5.10
C LEU A 79 4.60 14.80 5.38
N ARG A 80 3.39 14.34 5.06
CA ARG A 80 2.15 15.04 5.35
C ARG A 80 1.30 14.20 6.29
N ILE A 81 1.10 14.69 7.51
CA ILE A 81 0.16 14.07 8.46
C ILE A 81 -1.25 14.42 8.01
N VAL A 82 -2.05 13.41 7.66
CA VAL A 82 -3.43 13.59 7.20
C VAL A 82 -4.46 13.20 8.25
N GLU A 83 -4.07 12.41 9.25
CA GLU A 83 -4.89 12.09 10.40
C GLU A 83 -3.98 11.88 11.61
N ASP A 84 -4.27 12.54 12.73
CA ASP A 84 -3.60 12.25 14.00
C ASP A 84 -4.59 12.37 15.16
N ASN A 85 -4.98 11.23 15.72
CA ASN A 85 -5.87 11.15 16.87
C ASN A 85 -5.33 10.20 17.94
N GLN A 86 -6.12 9.96 18.99
CA GLN A 86 -5.69 9.10 20.10
C GLN A 86 -5.45 7.64 19.70
N GLY A 87 -6.09 7.17 18.62
CA GLY A 87 -6.00 5.78 18.18
C GLY A 87 -4.87 5.56 17.17
N LYS A 88 -4.76 6.44 16.19
CA LYS A 88 -3.84 6.26 15.06
C LYS A 88 -3.30 7.58 14.53
N ARG A 89 -2.19 7.46 13.79
CA ARG A 89 -1.66 8.50 12.91
C ARG A 89 -1.53 7.95 11.50
N VAL A 90 -1.96 8.73 10.51
CA VAL A 90 -1.85 8.42 9.09
C VAL A 90 -1.00 9.50 8.44
N MET A 91 0.06 9.10 7.75
CA MET A 91 0.88 10.01 6.95
C MET A 91 0.89 9.60 5.49
N LEU A 92 0.96 10.60 4.62
CA LEU A 92 1.27 10.45 3.21
C LEU A 92 2.71 10.89 3.01
N ILE A 93 3.46 10.09 2.26
CA ILE A 93 4.88 10.29 1.99
C ILE A 93 5.00 10.55 0.49
N GLU A 94 5.43 11.76 0.16
CA GLU A 94 5.41 12.32 -1.19
C GLU A 94 6.81 12.53 -1.75
N ASP A 95 7.00 12.22 -3.02
CA ASP A 95 8.25 12.51 -3.71
C ASP A 95 8.44 14.03 -3.94
N ASP A 96 9.58 14.40 -4.52
CA ASP A 96 9.90 15.80 -4.85
C ASP A 96 8.93 16.45 -5.87
N GLN A 97 8.10 15.64 -6.56
CA GLN A 97 7.05 16.09 -7.47
C GLN A 97 5.67 16.18 -6.78
N GLY A 98 5.57 15.91 -5.47
CA GLY A 98 4.32 15.89 -4.72
C GLY A 98 3.46 14.65 -5.00
N GLN A 99 4.04 13.59 -5.56
CA GLN A 99 3.32 12.34 -5.79
C GLN A 99 3.39 11.45 -4.55
N GLU A 100 2.23 11.06 -4.02
CA GLU A 100 2.12 10.11 -2.93
C GLU A 100 2.70 8.75 -3.35
N LYS A 101 3.80 8.33 -2.71
CA LYS A 101 4.44 7.01 -2.96
C LYS A 101 4.07 6.00 -1.89
N TYR A 102 3.93 6.47 -0.66
CA TYR A 102 3.61 5.62 0.47
C TYR A 102 2.55 6.25 1.37
N LYS A 103 1.84 5.36 2.05
CA LYS A 103 0.98 5.69 3.19
C LYS A 103 1.49 4.93 4.41
N SER A 104 1.67 5.63 5.52
CA SER A 104 1.92 5.01 6.81
C SER A 104 0.67 5.05 7.67
N ILE A 105 0.45 4.00 8.45
CA ILE A 105 -0.60 3.95 9.46
C ILE A 105 0.05 3.44 10.75
N PHE A 106 0.19 4.32 11.72
CA PHE A 106 0.70 3.98 13.05
C PHE A 106 -0.46 3.84 14.04
N THR A 107 -0.64 2.64 14.60
CA THR A 107 -1.64 2.36 15.63
C THR A 107 -1.01 2.53 17.01
N LYS A 108 -1.40 3.59 17.72
CA LYS A 108 -0.74 4.01 18.98
C LYS A 108 -0.95 3.04 20.13
N LYS A 109 -2.11 2.36 20.16
CA LYS A 109 -2.47 1.44 21.27
C LYS A 109 -1.53 0.25 21.39
N ASN A 110 -1.04 -0.26 20.26
CA ASN A 110 -0.21 -1.47 20.20
C ASN A 110 1.15 -1.23 19.53
N ASN A 111 1.52 0.05 19.34
CA ASN A 111 2.73 0.49 18.66
C ASN A 111 2.97 -0.26 17.33
N ARG A 112 1.92 -0.46 16.54
CA ARG A 112 2.03 -1.16 15.26
C ARG A 112 2.13 -0.17 14.12
N LEU A 113 3.15 -0.30 13.30
CA LEU A 113 3.33 0.47 12.08
C LEU A 113 2.99 -0.40 10.86
N LYS A 114 2.14 0.12 9.99
CA LYS A 114 1.92 -0.40 8.64
C LYS A 114 2.43 0.60 7.62
N ILE A 115 3.15 0.14 6.61
CA ILE A 115 3.60 0.92 5.45
C ILE A 115 3.06 0.29 4.19
N ILE A 116 2.41 1.09 3.36
CA ILE A 116 1.79 0.68 2.09
C ILE A 116 2.42 1.51 0.99
N GLU A 117 3.01 0.86 -0.01
CA GLU A 117 3.41 1.49 -1.26
C GLU A 117 2.23 1.43 -2.24
N PHE A 118 1.80 2.56 -2.80
CA PHE A 118 0.57 2.62 -3.60
C PHE A 118 0.55 1.64 -4.80
N ASN A 119 1.72 1.36 -5.38
CA ASN A 119 1.82 0.47 -6.56
C ASN A 119 2.15 -0.99 -6.21
N LYS A 120 2.53 -1.30 -4.97
CA LYS A 120 2.95 -2.66 -4.56
C LYS A 120 2.15 -3.24 -3.40
N GLY A 121 1.33 -2.42 -2.73
CA GLY A 121 0.57 -2.82 -1.55
C GLY A 121 1.39 -2.71 -0.25
N GLN A 122 1.01 -3.50 0.75
CA GLN A 122 1.63 -3.47 2.07
C GLN A 122 3.06 -4.04 2.00
N ILE A 123 4.05 -3.24 2.40
CA ILE A 123 5.46 -3.63 2.43
C ILE A 123 6.01 -3.82 3.86
N PHE A 124 5.30 -3.30 4.87
CA PHE A 124 5.67 -3.43 6.28
C PHE A 124 4.42 -3.49 7.17
N ASN A 125 4.44 -4.34 8.21
CA ASN A 125 3.35 -4.44 9.20
C ASN A 125 3.82 -5.11 10.50
N GLU A 126 4.54 -4.37 11.33
CA GLU A 126 5.12 -4.90 12.58
C GLU A 126 4.86 -3.99 13.78
N VAL A 127 5.03 -4.56 14.97
CA VAL A 127 5.10 -3.80 16.23
C VAL A 127 6.50 -3.24 16.39
N ILE A 128 6.61 -1.95 16.72
CA ILE A 128 7.86 -1.19 16.85
C ILE A 128 8.05 -0.62 18.26
#